data_AF-A0A965DSX0-F1
#
_entry.id   AF-A0A965DSX0-F1
#
_cell.length_a   1.000
_cell.length_b   1.000
_cell.length_c   1.000
_cell.angle_alpha   90.00
_cell.angle_beta   90.00
_cell.angle_gamma   90.00
#
_symmetry.space_group_name_H-M   'P 1'
#
loop_
_entity.id
_entity.type
_entity.pdbx_description
1 polymer ?
#
loop_
_entity_poly.entity_id
_entity_poly.type
_entity_poly.pdbx_seq_one_letter_code
_entity_poly.pdbx_strand_id
1 'polypeptide(L)'
;MIFNLENEVIKNAIKTLQSNLSSLNISLTEQRALAKIINKYPDDPGVLICLLMQFHELKKGDAIHVKPGTPHSYISGLAVEVMTSSDNVLRMGLTNKPIKIQEALELIIEHEVQVLTLPTNDGIHVYKPEANFELIAIDNAKKTEIDSSYSCVLNIEGKTKLKVDSKEIELQMGQAALILMKTFDIEVNGHAFVARTI
;
A
#
# COMPACT_ATOMS: atom_id res chain seq x y z
N MET A 1 -22.64 10.16 -15.28
CA MET A 1 -21.63 9.48 -14.44
C MET A 1 -20.76 8.63 -15.35
N ILE A 2 -19.42 8.58 -15.15
CA ILE A 2 -18.48 7.90 -16.06
C ILE A 2 -18.92 6.47 -16.42
N PHE A 3 -19.49 5.75 -15.47
CA PHE A 3 -19.96 4.37 -15.61
C PHE A 3 -21.19 4.17 -16.49
N ASN A 4 -21.93 5.24 -16.78
CA ASN A 4 -23.12 5.20 -17.64
C ASN A 4 -22.81 5.67 -19.07
N LEU A 5 -21.54 5.95 -19.38
CA LEU A 5 -21.13 6.34 -20.72
C LEU A 5 -21.17 5.12 -21.64
N GLU A 6 -21.53 5.36 -22.91
CA GLU A 6 -21.44 4.34 -23.94
C GLU A 6 -19.97 3.92 -24.16
N ASN A 7 -19.76 2.65 -24.52
CA ASN A 7 -18.42 2.09 -24.72
C ASN A 7 -17.60 2.89 -25.76
N GLU A 8 -18.23 3.35 -26.84
CA GLU A 8 -17.55 4.18 -27.85
C GLU A 8 -17.10 5.53 -27.29
N VAL A 9 -17.87 6.13 -26.39
CA VAL A 9 -17.48 7.37 -25.72
C VAL A 9 -16.29 7.13 -24.80
N ILE A 10 -16.29 6.03 -24.04
CA ILE A 10 -15.17 5.65 -23.15
C ILE A 10 -13.89 5.44 -23.97
N LYS A 11 -13.96 4.64 -25.04
CA LYS A 11 -12.82 4.36 -25.92
C LYS A 11 -12.24 5.63 -26.54
N ASN A 12 -13.11 6.50 -27.05
CA ASN A 12 -12.67 7.77 -27.64
C ASN A 12 -12.06 8.69 -26.59
N ALA A 13 -12.60 8.73 -25.37
CA ALA A 13 -12.04 9.49 -24.26
C ALA A 13 -10.65 8.97 -23.86
N ILE A 14 -10.48 7.66 -23.71
CA ILE A 14 -9.18 7.04 -23.36
C ILE A 14 -8.15 7.26 -24.49
N LYS A 15 -8.55 7.11 -25.76
CA LYS A 15 -7.69 7.40 -26.90
C LYS A 15 -7.25 8.87 -26.92
N THR A 16 -8.17 9.78 -26.64
CA THR A 16 -7.87 11.22 -26.54
C THR A 16 -6.90 11.49 -25.40
N LEU A 17 -7.13 10.88 -24.23
CA LEU A 17 -6.23 10.97 -23.08
C LEU A 17 -4.83 10.47 -23.44
N GLN A 18 -4.74 9.31 -24.10
CA GLN A 18 -3.46 8.72 -24.51
C GLN A 18 -2.69 9.64 -25.47
N SER A 19 -3.35 10.24 -26.46
CA SER A 19 -2.72 11.16 -27.40
C SER A 19 -2.28 12.49 -26.78
N ASN A 20 -2.88 12.91 -25.67
CA ASN A 20 -2.63 14.21 -25.03
C ASN A 20 -1.90 14.09 -23.69
N LEU A 21 -1.41 12.91 -23.33
CA LEU A 21 -0.86 12.62 -22.01
C LEU A 21 0.31 13.55 -21.62
N SER A 22 1.18 13.87 -22.59
CA SER A 22 2.30 14.80 -22.40
C SER A 22 1.89 16.26 -22.24
N SER A 23 0.65 16.61 -22.64
CA SER A 23 0.10 17.95 -22.56
C SER A 23 -0.64 18.21 -21.24
N LEU A 24 -0.83 17.17 -20.42
CA LEU A 24 -1.46 17.30 -19.11
C LEU A 24 -0.50 17.99 -18.13
N ASN A 25 -1.06 18.90 -17.31
CA ASN A 25 -0.32 19.59 -16.26
C ASN A 25 -0.16 18.71 -15.00
N ILE A 26 0.51 17.58 -15.16
CA ILE A 26 0.78 16.58 -14.10
C ILE A 26 2.24 16.14 -14.18
N SER A 27 2.73 15.51 -13.12
CA SER A 27 4.14 15.06 -13.06
C SER A 27 4.46 14.00 -14.11
N LEU A 28 5.74 13.90 -14.51
CA LEU A 28 6.18 12.87 -15.46
C LEU A 28 5.97 11.44 -14.92
N THR A 29 6.09 11.25 -13.60
CA THR A 29 5.80 9.96 -12.96
C THR A 29 4.32 9.60 -13.11
N GLU A 30 3.42 10.56 -12.87
CA GLU A 30 1.98 10.37 -13.02
C GLU A 30 1.59 10.10 -14.48
N GLN A 31 2.19 10.81 -15.44
CA GLN A 31 2.01 10.51 -16.88
C GLN A 31 2.41 9.06 -17.17
N ARG A 32 3.57 8.59 -16.69
CA ARG A 32 4.00 7.19 -16.89
C ARG A 32 3.06 6.19 -16.24
N ALA A 33 2.54 6.52 -15.05
CA ALA A 33 1.58 5.70 -14.35
C ALA A 33 0.26 5.57 -15.14
N LEU A 34 -0.28 6.70 -15.63
CA LEU A 34 -1.47 6.72 -16.49
C LEU A 34 -1.23 5.98 -17.81
N ALA A 35 -0.09 6.17 -18.48
CA ALA A 35 0.26 5.41 -19.69
C ALA A 35 0.25 3.89 -19.43
N LYS A 36 0.80 3.45 -18.29
CA LYS A 36 0.80 2.05 -17.89
C LYS A 36 -0.61 1.52 -17.66
N ILE A 37 -1.47 2.31 -17.01
CA ILE A 37 -2.88 1.99 -16.78
C ILE A 37 -3.63 1.86 -18.11
N ILE A 38 -3.52 2.86 -19.00
CA ILE A 38 -4.16 2.88 -20.32
C ILE A 38 -3.73 1.66 -21.14
N ASN A 39 -2.42 1.36 -21.19
CA ASN A 39 -1.91 0.22 -21.95
C ASN A 39 -2.42 -1.12 -21.41
N LYS A 40 -2.67 -1.23 -20.10
CA LYS A 40 -3.16 -2.45 -19.47
C LYS A 40 -4.69 -2.58 -19.55
N TYR A 41 -5.41 -1.47 -19.57
CA TYR A 41 -6.88 -1.40 -19.52
C TYR A 41 -7.45 -0.40 -20.54
N PRO A 42 -7.18 -0.56 -21.84
CA PRO A 42 -7.44 0.47 -22.85
C PRO A 42 -8.91 0.87 -23.04
N ASP A 43 -9.84 0.02 -22.62
CA ASP A 43 -11.29 0.23 -22.79
C ASP A 43 -12.03 0.29 -21.44
N ASP A 44 -11.32 0.29 -20.31
CA ASP A 44 -11.93 0.22 -18.98
C ASP A 44 -12.29 1.64 -18.48
N PRO A 45 -13.53 1.90 -18.06
CA PRO A 45 -13.92 3.22 -17.55
C PRO A 45 -13.12 3.65 -16.31
N GLY A 46 -12.53 2.69 -15.58
CA GLY A 46 -11.61 2.92 -14.46
C GLY A 46 -10.41 3.78 -14.81
N VAL A 47 -9.97 3.78 -16.06
CA VAL A 47 -8.91 4.69 -16.54
C VAL A 47 -9.32 6.15 -16.34
N LEU A 48 -10.57 6.49 -16.63
CA LEU A 48 -11.09 7.84 -16.49
C LEU A 48 -11.31 8.22 -15.02
N ILE A 49 -11.58 7.25 -14.15
CA ILE A 49 -11.67 7.46 -12.70
C ILE A 49 -10.32 7.85 -12.12
N CYS A 50 -9.21 7.29 -12.62
CA CYS A 50 -7.88 7.64 -12.12
C CYS A 50 -7.58 9.15 -12.24
N LEU A 51 -8.20 9.84 -13.20
CA LEU A 51 -8.07 11.30 -13.34
C LEU A 51 -8.77 12.10 -12.22
N LEU A 52 -9.66 11.44 -11.47
CA LEU A 52 -10.36 12.00 -10.32
C LEU A 52 -9.69 11.65 -8.99
N MET A 53 -8.68 10.78 -9.01
CA MET A 53 -8.00 10.28 -7.83
C MET A 53 -6.71 11.06 -7.57
N GLN A 54 -6.31 11.14 -6.30
CA GLN A 54 -5.01 11.69 -5.95
C GLN A 54 -3.90 10.72 -6.34
N PHE A 55 -2.89 11.22 -7.05
CA PHE A 55 -1.69 10.45 -7.37
C PHE A 55 -0.64 10.61 -6.27
N HIS A 56 -0.18 9.50 -5.71
CA HIS A 56 0.88 9.46 -4.71
C HIS A 56 2.09 8.66 -5.22
N GLU A 57 3.25 9.31 -5.27
CA GLU A 57 4.54 8.65 -5.44
C GLU A 57 5.20 8.49 -4.06
N LEU A 58 5.30 7.25 -3.59
CA LEU A 58 5.92 6.93 -2.30
C LEU A 58 7.39 6.59 -2.47
N LYS A 59 8.26 7.24 -1.71
CA LYS A 59 9.69 6.88 -1.61
C LYS A 59 9.88 5.77 -0.58
N LYS A 60 11.07 5.14 -0.57
CA LYS A 60 11.44 4.19 0.49
C LYS A 60 11.29 4.88 1.85
N GLY A 61 10.50 4.29 2.73
CA GLY A 61 10.22 4.84 4.06
C GLY A 61 8.95 5.70 4.14
N ASP A 62 8.33 6.07 3.02
CA ASP A 62 7.00 6.67 3.04
C ASP A 62 5.96 5.55 3.23
N ALA A 63 4.89 5.87 3.96
CA ALA A 63 3.72 5.01 4.03
C ALA A 63 2.45 5.81 3.77
N ILE A 64 1.39 5.11 3.37
CA ILE A 64 0.06 5.67 3.16
C ILE A 64 -0.94 4.78 3.90
N HIS A 65 -1.86 5.40 4.64
CA HIS A 65 -2.96 4.69 5.26
C HIS A 65 -4.24 5.00 4.49
N VAL A 66 -4.89 3.94 4.02
CA VAL A 66 -6.12 4.03 3.23
C VAL A 66 -7.28 3.54 4.09
N LYS A 67 -8.22 4.44 4.37
CA LYS A 67 -9.40 4.14 5.20
C LYS A 67 -10.44 3.34 4.40
N PRO A 68 -11.30 2.55 5.07
CA PRO A 68 -12.45 1.92 4.43
C PRO A 68 -13.30 2.95 3.67
N GLY A 69 -13.83 2.57 2.51
CA GLY A 69 -14.64 3.47 1.68
C GLY A 69 -13.83 4.42 0.79
N THR A 70 -12.49 4.42 0.85
CA THR A 70 -11.64 5.19 -0.07
C THR A 70 -11.24 4.37 -1.30
N PRO A 71 -11.66 4.76 -2.53
CA PRO A 71 -11.16 4.15 -3.75
C PRO A 71 -9.64 4.34 -3.87
N HIS A 72 -8.91 3.27 -4.15
CA HIS A 72 -7.45 3.29 -4.30
C HIS A 72 -6.99 2.21 -5.27
N SER A 73 -5.79 2.39 -5.84
CA SER A 73 -5.18 1.42 -6.74
C SER A 73 -3.65 1.51 -6.67
N TYR A 74 -2.99 0.37 -6.50
CA TYR A 74 -1.53 0.27 -6.56
C TYR A 74 -1.08 0.01 -8.00
N ILE A 75 -0.22 0.89 -8.54
CA ILE A 75 0.11 0.92 -9.98
C ILE A 75 1.46 0.24 -10.27
N SER A 76 2.47 0.53 -9.45
CA SER A 76 3.83 0.01 -9.63
C SER A 76 4.66 0.19 -8.36
N GLY A 77 5.61 -0.71 -8.16
CA GLY A 77 6.57 -0.66 -7.06
C GLY A 77 6.51 -1.92 -6.21
N LEU A 78 7.24 -1.89 -5.10
CA LEU A 78 7.22 -2.88 -4.04
C LEU A 78 6.84 -2.16 -2.75
N ALA A 79 5.89 -2.72 -2.01
CA ALA A 79 5.48 -2.22 -0.71
C ALA A 79 5.18 -3.41 0.21
N VAL A 80 5.25 -3.17 1.52
CA VAL A 80 4.65 -4.06 2.52
C VAL A 80 3.28 -3.50 2.85
N GLU A 81 2.26 -4.35 2.71
CA GLU A 81 0.87 -4.01 3.03
C GLU A 81 0.49 -4.70 4.34
N VAL A 82 -0.08 -3.92 5.26
CA VAL A 82 -0.65 -4.42 6.51
C VAL A 82 -2.11 -4.02 6.54
N MET A 83 -2.97 -5.00 6.76
CA MET A 83 -4.41 -4.81 6.79
C MET A 83 -5.02 -5.53 7.98
N THR A 84 -6.19 -5.05 8.40
CA THR A 84 -7.05 -5.86 9.27
C THR A 84 -7.50 -7.11 8.53
N SER A 85 -7.81 -8.18 9.26
CA SER A 85 -8.27 -9.44 8.67
C SER A 85 -9.64 -9.28 8.01
N SER A 86 -9.66 -8.81 6.78
CA SER A 86 -10.85 -8.59 5.93
C SER A 86 -10.42 -8.72 4.48
N ASP A 87 -11.22 -9.36 3.65
CA ASP A 87 -10.98 -9.50 2.21
C ASP A 87 -12.13 -8.88 1.39
N ASN A 88 -12.95 -8.05 2.02
CA ASN A 88 -14.05 -7.33 1.37
C ASN A 88 -13.50 -6.28 0.40
N VAL A 89 -13.62 -6.55 -0.90
CA VAL A 89 -13.18 -5.66 -1.97
C VAL A 89 -14.32 -5.43 -2.96
N LEU A 90 -14.77 -4.18 -3.05
CA LEU A 90 -15.57 -3.69 -4.17
C LEU A 90 -14.66 -3.05 -5.21
N ARG A 91 -14.91 -3.36 -6.48
CA ARG A 91 -14.11 -2.86 -7.61
C ARG A 91 -14.84 -1.70 -8.26
N MET A 92 -14.06 -0.75 -8.76
CA MET A 92 -14.59 0.39 -9.53
C MET A 92 -13.99 0.49 -10.94
N GLY A 93 -13.21 -0.51 -11.37
CA GLY A 93 -12.57 -0.53 -12.69
C GLY A 93 -11.19 -1.18 -12.62
N LEU A 94 -10.42 -0.98 -13.70
CA LEU A 94 -9.08 -1.56 -13.88
C LEU A 94 -9.07 -3.07 -13.70
N THR A 95 -10.10 -3.74 -14.23
CA THR A 95 -10.32 -5.16 -13.97
C THR A 95 -11.19 -5.81 -15.03
N ASN A 96 -10.90 -7.08 -15.32
CA ASN A 96 -11.77 -7.93 -16.14
C ASN A 96 -12.80 -8.70 -15.27
N LYS A 97 -12.82 -8.47 -13.95
CA LYS A 97 -13.76 -9.12 -13.03
C LYS A 97 -15.09 -8.37 -12.99
N PRO A 98 -16.21 -9.02 -12.62
CA PRO A 98 -17.49 -8.35 -12.44
C PRO A 98 -17.40 -7.18 -11.45
N ILE A 99 -18.09 -6.09 -11.79
CA ILE A 99 -18.17 -4.86 -11.00
C ILE A 99 -19.62 -4.64 -10.57
N LYS A 100 -19.82 -4.43 -9.28
CA LYS A 100 -21.09 -4.04 -8.66
C LYS A 100 -21.07 -2.53 -8.41
N ILE A 101 -21.24 -1.76 -9.48
CA ILE A 101 -20.85 -0.35 -9.45
C ILE A 101 -21.78 0.49 -8.56
N GLN A 102 -23.06 0.18 -8.54
CA GLN A 102 -24.04 0.91 -7.74
C GLN A 102 -23.73 0.75 -6.25
N GLU A 103 -23.46 -0.49 -5.82
CA GLU A 103 -23.09 -0.80 -4.45
C GLU A 103 -21.73 -0.20 -4.07
N ALA A 104 -20.78 -0.15 -5.02
CA ALA A 104 -19.48 0.49 -4.77
C ALA A 104 -19.63 1.99 -4.54
N LEU A 105 -20.45 2.68 -5.34
CA LEU A 105 -20.69 4.12 -5.22
C LEU A 105 -21.38 4.51 -3.90
N GLU A 106 -22.28 3.66 -3.40
CA GLU A 106 -22.99 3.88 -2.14
C GLU A 106 -22.09 3.82 -0.90
N LEU A 107 -20.91 3.20 -1.01
CA LEU A 107 -19.97 3.02 0.10
C LEU A 107 -18.76 3.97 0.03
N ILE A 108 -18.71 4.88 -0.94
CA ILE A 108 -17.60 5.84 -1.04
C ILE A 108 -17.72 6.85 0.08
N ILE A 109 -16.61 7.02 0.80
CA ILE A 109 -16.47 8.04 1.83
C ILE A 109 -15.27 8.90 1.45
N GLU A 110 -15.49 10.21 1.40
CA GLU A 110 -14.40 11.16 1.21
C GLU A 110 -13.56 11.23 2.49
N HIS A 111 -12.28 10.90 2.36
CA HIS A 111 -11.32 10.90 3.44
C HIS A 111 -10.09 11.68 3.00
N GLU A 112 -9.53 12.45 3.93
CA GLU A 112 -8.14 12.91 3.77
C GLU A 112 -7.22 11.70 3.84
N VAL A 113 -6.38 11.55 2.81
CA VAL A 113 -5.38 10.50 2.74
C VAL A 113 -4.27 10.79 3.74
N GLN A 114 -4.06 9.87 4.69
CA GLN A 114 -2.98 9.99 5.65
C GLN A 114 -1.67 9.49 5.04
N VAL A 115 -0.79 10.42 4.67
CA VAL A 115 0.59 10.12 4.26
C VAL A 115 1.49 10.22 5.48
N LEU A 116 2.23 9.14 5.76
CA LEU A 116 3.14 9.01 6.88
C LEU A 116 4.59 9.12 6.37
N THR A 117 5.10 10.34 6.34
CA THR A 117 6.51 10.66 6.07
C THR A 117 7.22 10.81 7.40
N LEU A 118 7.93 9.78 7.84
CA LEU A 118 8.52 9.76 9.19
C LEU A 118 10.02 10.01 9.18
N PRO A 119 10.55 10.80 10.12
CA PRO A 119 11.99 10.89 10.34
C PRO A 119 12.53 9.53 10.81
N THR A 120 13.66 9.11 10.28
CA THR A 120 14.44 7.99 10.82
C THR A 120 14.98 8.37 12.19
N ASN A 121 14.78 7.54 13.21
CA ASN A 121 15.55 7.64 14.45
C ASN A 121 16.44 6.40 14.56
N ASP A 122 17.73 6.55 14.33
CA ASP A 122 18.74 5.48 14.43
C ASP A 122 18.37 4.18 13.71
N GLY A 123 17.86 4.29 12.48
CA GLY A 123 17.45 3.14 11.64
C GLY A 123 16.09 2.54 12.01
N ILE A 124 15.32 3.16 12.92
CA ILE A 124 14.00 2.68 13.33
C ILE A 124 12.93 3.69 12.91
N HIS A 125 11.86 3.18 12.29
CA HIS A 125 10.69 3.94 11.89
C HIS A 125 9.43 3.30 12.47
N VAL A 126 8.54 4.09 13.08
CA VAL A 126 7.29 3.59 13.68
C VAL A 126 6.09 4.28 13.04
N TYR A 127 5.38 3.56 12.19
CA TYR A 127 4.16 4.01 11.53
C TYR A 127 2.94 3.72 12.43
N LYS A 128 2.17 4.78 12.70
CA LYS A 128 0.95 4.75 13.51
C LYS A 128 -0.24 5.23 12.67
N PRO A 129 -0.81 4.35 11.82
CA PRO A 129 -2.04 4.69 11.11
C PRO A 129 -3.20 4.88 12.10
N GLU A 130 -4.27 5.51 11.64
CA GLU A 130 -5.55 5.51 12.36
C GLU A 130 -6.24 4.12 12.31
N ALA A 131 -5.59 3.10 12.86
CA ALA A 131 -6.02 1.71 12.92
C ALA A 131 -5.47 1.01 14.18
N ASN A 132 -5.97 -0.19 14.49
CA ASN A 132 -5.59 -0.96 15.68
C ASN A 132 -4.28 -1.76 15.51
N PHE A 133 -3.34 -1.23 14.72
CA PHE A 133 -2.03 -1.84 14.50
C PHE A 133 -0.97 -0.77 14.24
N GLU A 134 0.28 -1.11 14.54
CA GLU A 134 1.47 -0.33 14.16
C GLU A 134 2.36 -1.17 13.25
N LEU A 135 3.16 -0.46 12.45
CA LEU A 135 4.26 -1.06 11.69
C LEU A 135 5.56 -0.43 12.16
N ILE A 136 6.54 -1.26 12.52
CA ILE A 136 7.90 -0.82 12.81
C ILE A 136 8.78 -1.29 11.66
N ALA A 137 9.42 -0.36 10.94
CA ALA A 137 10.49 -0.70 10.00
C ALA A 137 11.85 -0.49 10.67
N ILE A 138 12.76 -1.43 10.48
CA ILE A 138 14.08 -1.45 11.10
C ILE A 138 15.11 -1.68 9.99
N ASP A 139 16.02 -0.71 9.83
CA ASP A 139 17.09 -0.68 8.82
C ASP A 139 18.44 -0.67 9.53
N ASN A 140 19.18 -1.77 9.42
CA ASN A 140 20.52 -1.94 10.01
C ASN A 140 20.62 -1.54 11.49
N ALA A 141 19.59 -1.85 12.27
CA ALA A 141 19.43 -1.38 13.63
C ALA A 141 18.97 -2.50 14.58
N LYS A 142 18.97 -2.17 15.88
CA LYS A 142 18.56 -3.07 16.95
C LYS A 142 17.48 -2.39 17.79
N LYS A 143 16.50 -3.17 18.22
CA LYS A 143 15.45 -2.70 19.13
C LYS A 143 15.18 -3.78 20.17
N THR A 144 15.18 -3.39 21.44
CA THR A 144 14.87 -4.27 22.56
C THR A 144 13.46 -4.02 23.07
N GLU A 145 12.94 -4.99 23.81
CA GLU A 145 11.66 -4.89 24.53
C GLU A 145 10.48 -4.50 23.62
N ILE A 146 10.40 -5.09 22.41
CA ILE A 146 9.21 -4.94 21.58
C ILE A 146 8.09 -5.76 22.20
N ASP A 147 7.15 -5.06 22.83
CA ASP A 147 5.96 -5.67 23.40
C ASP A 147 4.85 -5.81 22.35
N SER A 148 4.16 -6.95 22.38
CA SER A 148 3.02 -7.23 21.52
C SER A 148 2.22 -8.46 21.98
N SER A 149 0.90 -8.35 21.92
CA SER A 149 -0.01 -9.50 22.02
C SER A 149 0.11 -10.44 20.80
N TYR A 150 0.28 -9.85 19.61
CA TYR A 150 0.51 -10.54 18.35
C TYR A 150 1.36 -9.68 17.41
N SER A 151 2.50 -10.23 16.99
CA SER A 151 3.34 -9.57 15.98
C SER A 151 3.81 -10.54 14.90
N CYS A 152 3.94 -10.00 13.69
CA CYS A 152 4.57 -10.64 12.54
C CYS A 152 5.85 -9.89 12.20
N VAL A 153 6.98 -10.57 12.26
CA VAL A 153 8.27 -10.05 11.80
C VAL A 153 8.53 -10.59 10.41
N LEU A 154 8.79 -9.71 9.43
CA LEU A 154 9.14 -10.06 8.05
C LEU A 154 10.51 -9.49 7.71
N ASN A 155 11.46 -10.36 7.33
CA ASN A 155 12.77 -9.94 6.87
C ASN A 155 12.76 -9.80 5.33
N ILE A 156 13.06 -8.61 4.80
CA ILE A 156 13.02 -8.35 3.35
C ILE A 156 14.38 -8.10 2.73
N GLU A 157 15.42 -7.87 3.54
CA GLU A 157 16.78 -7.68 3.08
C GLU A 157 17.75 -8.18 4.17
N GLY A 158 18.83 -8.83 3.76
CA GLY A 158 19.84 -9.35 4.69
C GLY A 158 19.29 -10.39 5.65
N LYS A 159 19.57 -10.22 6.94
CA LYS A 159 19.24 -11.17 8.02
C LYS A 159 18.68 -10.46 9.24
N THR A 160 17.70 -11.08 9.87
CA THR A 160 17.11 -10.61 11.13
C THR A 160 17.26 -11.67 12.21
N LYS A 161 17.81 -11.30 13.35
CA LYS A 161 17.88 -12.14 14.54
C LYS A 161 16.81 -11.70 15.54
N LEU A 162 16.06 -12.67 16.04
CA LEU A 162 15.03 -12.51 17.04
C LEU A 162 15.43 -13.26 18.28
N LYS A 163 15.29 -12.62 19.44
CA LYS A 163 15.50 -13.24 20.74
C LYS A 163 14.24 -13.14 21.58
N VAL A 164 13.71 -14.28 21.97
CA VAL A 164 12.51 -14.40 22.82
C VAL A 164 12.87 -15.29 24.00
N ASP A 165 12.86 -14.74 25.22
CA ASP A 165 13.37 -15.40 26.42
C ASP A 165 14.82 -15.92 26.22
N SER A 166 15.01 -17.25 26.24
CA SER A 166 16.29 -17.94 26.00
C SER A 166 16.43 -18.50 24.58
N LYS A 167 15.45 -18.28 23.70
CA LYS A 167 15.44 -18.82 22.33
C LYS A 167 15.85 -17.74 21.34
N GLU A 168 16.62 -18.15 20.34
CA GLU A 168 17.01 -17.32 19.20
C GLU A 168 16.53 -17.93 17.90
N ILE A 169 16.06 -17.08 16.99
CA ILE A 169 15.63 -17.44 15.64
C ILE A 169 16.28 -16.46 14.67
N GLU A 170 16.87 -16.96 13.60
CA GLU A 170 17.38 -16.12 12.50
C GLU A 170 16.46 -16.26 11.28
N LEU A 171 16.02 -15.13 10.73
CA LEU A 171 15.24 -15.03 9.51
C LEU A 171 16.15 -14.63 8.35
N GLN A 172 16.10 -15.41 7.26
CA GLN A 172 16.64 -15.04 5.96
C GLN A 172 15.64 -14.17 5.18
N MET A 173 16.09 -13.59 4.06
CA MET A 173 15.23 -12.79 3.18
C MET A 173 13.98 -13.58 2.75
N GLY A 174 12.81 -12.95 2.89
CA GLY A 174 11.50 -13.53 2.58
C GLY A 174 10.90 -14.41 3.67
N GLN A 175 11.62 -14.67 4.77
CA GLN A 175 11.08 -15.41 5.90
C GLN A 175 10.36 -14.49 6.90
N ALA A 176 9.37 -15.05 7.57
CA ALA A 176 8.63 -14.39 8.62
C ALA A 176 8.56 -15.24 9.89
N ALA A 177 8.46 -14.57 11.04
CA ALA A 177 8.16 -15.18 12.33
C ALA A 177 6.90 -14.56 12.93
N LEU A 178 6.08 -15.39 13.56
CA LEU A 178 4.95 -14.96 14.38
C LEU A 178 5.34 -15.05 15.85
N ILE A 179 5.14 -13.97 16.58
CA ILE A 179 5.44 -13.89 18.01
C ILE A 179 4.13 -13.58 18.75
N LEU A 180 3.78 -14.45 19.70
CA LEU A 180 2.49 -14.45 20.40
C LEU A 180 2.72 -14.20 21.89
N MET A 181 2.05 -13.18 22.45
CA MET A 181 2.01 -12.87 23.88
C MET A 181 3.40 -12.83 24.55
N LYS A 182 4.37 -12.21 23.87
CA LYS A 182 5.77 -12.18 24.28
C LYS A 182 6.41 -10.86 23.92
N THR A 183 7.26 -10.39 24.82
CA THR A 183 8.23 -9.33 24.54
C THR A 183 9.47 -9.96 23.89
N PHE A 184 10.06 -9.28 22.90
CA PHE A 184 11.24 -9.77 22.20
C PHE A 184 12.23 -8.68 21.81
N ASP A 185 13.47 -9.09 21.60
CA ASP A 185 14.52 -8.26 21.05
C ASP A 185 14.76 -8.63 19.59
N ILE A 186 15.10 -7.63 18.77
CA ILE A 186 15.39 -7.77 17.36
C ILE A 186 16.69 -7.06 16.99
N GLU A 187 17.53 -7.74 16.22
CA GLU A 187 18.72 -7.16 15.57
C GLU A 187 18.63 -7.43 14.07
N VAL A 188 18.69 -6.36 13.28
CA VAL A 188 18.53 -6.40 11.83
C VAL A 188 19.83 -5.98 11.17
N ASN A 189 20.34 -6.81 10.27
CA ASN A 189 21.38 -6.46 9.31
C ASN A 189 20.74 -6.53 7.92
N GLY A 190 20.45 -5.39 7.31
CA GLY A 190 19.53 -5.25 6.19
C GLY A 190 18.24 -4.54 6.59
N HIS A 191 17.08 -5.06 6.20
CA HIS A 191 15.79 -4.38 6.40
C HIS A 191 14.68 -5.37 6.77
N ALA A 192 13.94 -5.04 7.83
CA ALA A 192 12.83 -5.86 8.32
C ALA A 192 11.67 -5.01 8.82
N PHE A 193 10.49 -5.64 8.83
CA PHE A 193 9.25 -5.05 9.33
C PHE A 193 8.71 -5.86 10.51
N VAL A 194 8.17 -5.16 11.50
CA VAL A 194 7.38 -5.74 12.59
C VAL A 194 5.99 -5.13 12.53
N ALA A 195 5.01 -5.90 12.05
CA ALA A 195 3.61 -5.53 12.15
C ALA A 195 3.05 -6.05 13.48
N ARG A 196 2.44 -5.18 14.29
CA ARG A 196 1.91 -5.56 15.61
C ARG A 196 0.56 -4.95 15.90
N THR A 197 -0.27 -5.66 16.64
CA THR A 197 -1.50 -5.10 17.22
C THR A 197 -1.16 -4.23 18.43
N ILE A 198 -1.94 -3.16 18.61
CA ILE A 198 -1.92 -2.30 19.81
C ILE A 198 -3.08 -2.68 20.73
#